data_AF-A0A962XQ46-F1
#
_entry.id   AF-A0A962XQ46-F1
#
_cell.length_a   1.000
_cell.length_b   1.000
_cell.length_c   1.000
_cell.angle_alpha   90.00
_cell.angle_beta   90.00
_cell.angle_gamma   90.00
#
_symmetry.space_group_name_H-M   'P 1'
#
loop_
_entity.id
_entity.type
_entity.pdbx_description
1 polymer ?
#
loop_
_entity_poly.entity_id
_entity_poly.type
_entity_poly.pdbx_seq_one_letter_code
_entity_poly.pdbx_strand_id
1 'polypeptide(L)'
;MNTRAALSAALTLFAVPVLAASEAIVFPADATLPDDPRVTAFYGAQCEQWADARGLQGIERQSYVDGCRANGPAIWPVGSEESSGGGE
;
A
#
# COMPACT_ATOMS: atom_id res chain seq x y z
N MET A 1 3.35 14.54 -58.81
CA MET A 1 3.93 13.20 -59.05
C MET A 1 5.26 13.16 -58.31
N ASN A 2 5.25 12.91 -57.00
CA ASN A 2 5.29 11.62 -56.31
C ASN A 2 6.72 11.07 -56.18
N THR A 3 7.31 11.18 -54.98
CA THR A 3 8.00 10.05 -54.32
C THR A 3 8.11 10.32 -52.82
N ARG A 4 7.47 9.43 -52.05
CA ARG A 4 7.45 9.37 -50.59
C ARG A 4 8.69 8.62 -50.09
N ALA A 5 9.36 9.13 -49.07
CA ALA A 5 10.20 8.36 -48.15
C ALA A 5 10.10 9.06 -46.78
N ALA A 6 9.11 8.68 -45.96
CA ALA A 6 9.25 7.62 -44.97
C ALA A 6 10.33 7.93 -43.93
N LEU A 7 10.02 8.83 -43.00
CA LEU A 7 10.52 8.74 -41.63
C LEU A 7 9.32 8.82 -40.71
N SER A 8 8.68 7.66 -40.53
CA SER A 8 7.80 7.42 -39.39
C SER A 8 8.68 7.46 -38.15
N ALA A 9 8.81 8.64 -37.54
CA ALA A 9 9.26 8.78 -36.18
C ALA A 9 8.20 8.11 -35.30
N ALA A 10 8.35 6.80 -35.10
CA ALA A 10 7.62 6.05 -34.12
C ALA A 10 8.05 6.59 -32.75
N LEU A 11 7.35 7.64 -32.32
CA LEU A 11 7.39 8.14 -30.95
C LEU A 11 6.70 7.08 -30.10
N THR A 12 7.44 6.01 -29.78
CA THR A 12 7.04 5.04 -28.76
C THR A 12 7.06 5.78 -27.44
N LEU A 13 5.93 6.44 -27.14
CA LEU A 13 5.58 6.83 -25.79
C LEU A 13 5.56 5.52 -24.99
N PHE A 14 6.65 5.27 -24.27
CA PHE A 14 6.65 4.35 -23.15
C PHE A 14 5.59 4.87 -22.18
N ALA A 15 4.38 4.35 -22.33
CA ALA A 15 3.40 4.32 -21.26
C ALA A 15 4.03 3.43 -20.18
N VAL A 16 4.87 4.02 -19.33
CA VAL A 16 5.29 3.39 -18.09
C VAL A 16 3.99 3.22 -17.32
N PRO A 17 3.49 2.00 -17.12
CA PRO A 17 2.39 1.84 -16.20
C PRO A 17 2.96 2.29 -14.86
N VAL A 18 2.47 3.41 -14.35
CA VAL A 18 2.57 3.71 -12.93
C VAL A 18 1.78 2.58 -12.30
N LEU A 19 2.47 1.50 -11.91
CA LEU A 19 1.95 0.59 -10.92
C LEU A 19 1.70 1.49 -9.72
N ALA A 20 0.45 1.86 -9.53
CA ALA A 20 -0.04 2.25 -8.22
C ALA A 20 0.33 1.07 -7.33
N ALA A 21 1.44 1.22 -6.61
CA ALA A 21 1.82 0.29 -5.57
C ALA A 21 0.69 0.37 -4.55
N SER A 22 -0.28 -0.51 -4.67
CA SER A 22 -1.02 -0.98 -3.52
C SER A 22 0.05 -1.60 -2.62
N GLU A 23 0.62 -0.78 -1.74
CA GLU A 23 1.56 -1.21 -0.72
C GLU A 23 0.83 -2.28 0.09
N ALA A 24 1.13 -3.54 -0.23
CA ALA A 24 0.64 -4.67 0.52
C ALA A 24 1.06 -4.43 1.96
N ILE A 25 0.09 -4.49 2.87
CA ILE A 25 0.36 -4.40 4.30
C ILE A 25 1.13 -5.67 4.65
N VAL A 26 2.45 -5.55 4.81
CA VAL A 26 3.32 -6.66 5.19
C VAL A 26 3.26 -6.80 6.70
N PHE A 27 2.57 -7.84 7.16
CA PHE A 27 2.50 -8.11 8.59
C PHE A 27 3.85 -8.63 9.12
N PRO A 28 4.14 -8.44 10.42
CA PRO A 28 5.32 -9.05 11.03
C PRO A 28 5.27 -10.58 10.85
N ALA A 29 6.42 -11.18 10.49
CA ALA A 29 6.52 -12.61 10.21
C ALA A 29 5.97 -13.47 11.37
N ASP A 30 5.25 -14.54 11.00
CA ASP A 30 4.60 -15.49 11.91
C ASP A 30 3.51 -14.90 12.83
N ALA A 31 3.05 -13.67 12.58
CA ALA A 31 1.88 -13.16 13.26
C ALA A 31 0.61 -13.75 12.63
N THR A 32 0.03 -14.75 13.28
CA THR A 32 -1.21 -15.41 12.85
C THR A 32 -2.43 -14.99 13.66
N LEU A 33 -2.23 -14.22 14.73
CA LEU A 33 -3.30 -13.79 15.63
C LEU A 33 -3.41 -12.26 15.67
N PRO A 34 -4.62 -11.70 15.60
CA PRO A 34 -4.83 -10.24 15.62
C PRO A 34 -4.45 -9.60 16.97
N ASP A 35 -4.42 -10.40 18.05
CA ASP A 35 -4.03 -9.98 19.40
C ASP A 35 -2.51 -10.05 19.64
N ASP A 36 -1.73 -10.47 18.64
CA ASP A 36 -0.27 -10.52 18.78
C ASP A 36 0.29 -9.10 19.04
N PRO A 37 1.09 -8.88 20.09
CA PRO A 37 1.62 -7.55 20.41
C PRO A 37 2.44 -6.94 19.26
N ARG A 38 3.02 -7.76 18.38
CA ARG A 38 3.72 -7.30 17.16
C ARG A 38 2.75 -6.70 16.15
N VAL A 39 1.54 -7.24 16.05
CA VAL A 39 0.47 -6.72 15.18
C VAL A 39 -0.06 -5.40 15.72
N THR A 40 -0.25 -5.31 17.04
CA THR A 40 -0.61 -4.05 17.69
C THR A 40 0.46 -2.97 17.45
N ALA A 41 1.73 -3.31 17.59
CA ALA A 41 2.84 -2.39 17.32
C ALA A 41 2.92 -1.99 15.84
N PHE A 42 2.69 -2.93 14.92
CA PHE A 42 2.63 -2.70 13.48
C PHE A 42 1.55 -1.67 13.12
N TYR A 43 0.31 -1.87 13.57
CA TYR A 43 -0.76 -0.89 13.37
C TYR A 43 -0.48 0.43 14.08
N GLY A 44 0.21 0.37 15.22
CA GLY A 44 0.75 1.54 15.91
C GLY A 44 1.51 2.47 14.97
N ALA A 45 2.51 1.92 14.27
CA ALA A 45 3.37 2.66 13.34
C ALA A 45 2.67 2.96 12.01
N GLN A 46 1.96 2.00 11.42
CA GLN A 46 1.33 2.19 10.11
C GLN A 46 0.22 3.23 10.12
N CYS A 47 -0.61 3.24 11.16
CA CYS A 47 -1.66 4.24 11.27
C CYS A 47 -1.09 5.66 11.38
N GLU A 48 0.07 5.83 12.02
CA GLU A 48 0.75 7.13 12.06
C GLU A 48 1.32 7.54 10.71
N GLN A 49 1.91 6.60 9.95
CA GLN A 49 2.40 6.85 8.60
C GLN A 49 1.26 7.19 7.63
N TRP A 50 0.13 6.47 7.70
CA TRP A 50 -1.03 6.81 6.87
C TRP A 50 -1.64 8.15 7.24
N ALA A 51 -1.63 8.52 8.53
CA ALA A 51 -2.09 9.83 8.95
C ALA A 51 -1.19 10.94 8.38
N ASP A 52 0.12 10.73 8.38
CA ASP A 52 1.12 11.65 7.82
C ASP A 52 1.00 11.76 6.28
N ALA A 53 0.88 10.63 5.58
CA ALA A 53 0.66 10.59 4.13
C ALA A 53 -0.62 11.31 3.69
N ARG A 54 -1.63 11.36 4.57
CA ARG A 54 -2.88 12.11 4.37
C ARG A 54 -2.76 13.59 4.76
N GLY A 55 -1.64 14.01 5.35
CA GLY A 55 -1.42 15.37 5.83
C GLY A 55 -2.27 15.75 7.06
N LEU A 56 -2.75 14.76 7.82
CA LEU A 56 -3.60 15.01 8.98
C LEU A 56 -2.79 15.58 10.14
N GLN A 57 -3.35 16.55 10.86
CA GLN A 57 -2.69 17.20 11.99
C GLN A 57 -3.63 17.38 13.19
N GLY A 58 -3.04 17.63 14.37
CA GLY A 58 -3.77 17.95 15.59
C GLY A 58 -4.75 16.86 16.04
N ILE A 59 -5.99 17.27 16.33
CA ILE A 59 -7.05 16.36 16.81
C ILE A 59 -7.47 15.38 15.70
N GLU A 60 -7.52 15.84 14.46
CA GLU A 60 -7.91 14.99 13.32
C GLU A 60 -6.94 13.83 13.10
N ARG A 61 -5.62 14.10 13.22
CA ARG A 61 -4.59 13.05 13.23
C ARG A 61 -4.83 12.04 14.35
N GLN A 62 -5.09 12.52 15.57
CA GLN A 62 -5.31 11.65 16.72
C GLN A 62 -6.55 10.77 16.55
N SER A 63 -7.68 11.34 16.13
CA SER A 63 -8.91 10.57 15.86
C SER A 63 -8.72 9.52 14.77
N TYR A 64 -7.98 9.86 13.70
CA TYR A 64 -7.67 8.90 12.65
C TYR A 64 -6.78 7.77 13.16
N VAL A 65 -5.69 8.08 13.87
CA VAL A 65 -4.76 7.07 14.39
C VAL A 65 -5.45 6.14 15.38
N ASP A 66 -6.28 6.67 16.28
CA ASP A 66 -7.04 5.88 17.26
C ASP A 66 -8.03 4.93 16.57
N GLY A 67 -8.85 5.45 15.66
CA GLY A 67 -9.79 4.64 14.89
C GLY A 67 -9.10 3.60 14.01
N CYS A 68 -7.97 3.96 13.41
CA CYS A 68 -7.16 3.05 12.61
C CYS A 68 -6.57 1.90 13.45
N ARG A 69 -6.05 2.19 14.65
CA ARG A 69 -5.53 1.15 15.56
C ARG A 69 -6.64 0.20 16.04
N ALA A 70 -7.81 0.75 16.34
CA ALA A 70 -8.95 -0.03 16.81
C ALA A 70 -9.55 -0.94 15.73
N ASN A 71 -9.61 -0.46 14.48
CA ASN A 71 -10.29 -1.17 13.39
C ASN A 71 -9.33 -1.87 12.42
N GLY A 72 -8.05 -1.51 12.41
CA GLY A 72 -7.02 -2.04 11.50
C GLY A 72 -7.01 -3.58 11.46
N PRO A 73 -6.92 -4.28 12.60
CA PRO A 73 -6.93 -5.75 12.63
C PRO A 73 -8.21 -6.39 12.07
N ALA A 74 -9.34 -5.67 12.07
CA ALA A 74 -10.60 -6.15 11.52
C ALA A 74 -10.73 -5.87 10.01
N ILE A 75 -10.13 -4.78 9.52
CA ILE A 75 -10.14 -4.38 8.10
C ILE A 75 -9.09 -5.17 7.31
N TRP A 76 -7.91 -5.37 7.91
CA TRP A 76 -6.82 -6.17 7.36
C TRP A 76 -6.48 -7.26 8.37
N PRO A 77 -7.11 -8.44 8.27
CA PRO A 77 -6.80 -9.54 9.16
C PRO A 77 -5.38 -10.04 8.88
N VAL A 78 -4.63 -10.29 9.95
CA VAL A 78 -3.36 -11.03 9.87
C VAL A 78 -3.57 -12.38 9.19
N GLY A 79 -2.63 -12.83 8.36
CA GLY A 79 -2.74 -14.11 7.67
C GLY A 79 -3.68 -14.11 6.46
N SER A 80 -4.29 -12.96 6.10
CA SER A 80 -5.01 -12.81 4.82
C SER A 80 -4.07 -12.81 3.61
N GLU A 81 -2.75 -12.71 3.83
CA GLU A 81 -1.72 -12.75 2.78
C GLU A 81 -1.44 -14.14 2.22
N GLU A 82 -2.14 -15.20 2.67
CA GLU A 82 -2.07 -16.53 2.03
C GLU A 82 -2.44 -16.51 0.52
N SER A 83 -2.88 -15.38 -0.05
CA SER A 83 -3.15 -15.27 -1.49
C SER A 83 -2.59 -14.00 -2.14
N SER A 84 -1.32 -13.67 -1.89
CA SER A 84 -0.54 -12.79 -2.78
C SER A 84 0.96 -13.14 -2.82
N GLY A 85 1.28 -14.41 -3.04
CA GLY A 85 2.47 -14.86 -3.80
C GLY A 85 3.85 -14.78 -3.14
N GLY A 86 4.42 -15.96 -2.87
CA GLY A 86 5.86 -16.15 -2.66
C GLY A 86 6.18 -17.63 -2.68
N GLY A 87 6.46 -18.16 -3.88
CA GLY A 87 6.95 -19.53 -4.03
C GLY A 87 8.40 -19.66 -3.59
N GLU A 88 8.73 -20.84 -3.09
CA GLU A 88 10.06 -21.45 -3.13
C GLU A 88 9.92 -22.94 -3.42
#